data_AF-A0A931Z3Q3-F1
#
_entry.id   AF-A0A931Z3Q3-F1
#
_cell.length_a   1.000
_cell.length_b   1.000
_cell.length_c   1.000
_cell.angle_alpha   90.00
_cell.angle_beta   90.00
_cell.angle_gamma   90.00
#
_symmetry.space_group_name_H-M   'P 1'
#
loop_
_entity.id
_entity.type
_entity.pdbx_description
1 polymer ?
#
loop_
_entity_poly.entity_id
_entity_poly.type
_entity_poly.pdbx_seq_one_letter_code
_entity_poly.pdbx_strand_id
1 'polypeptide(L)'
;MNFHLLLQHRAALLRQARLANLAFAHQRLGNLAARIARARLRGRVRLDPGDPEAERPWPALTALEGSQAVLEEHFLDEDGVELADILEFLGKDVNADGVTFRLEEVESRFLAPLRRELESAGVVLPADASQIEDSHRGCG
;
A
#
# COMPACT_ATOMS: atom_id res chain seq x y z
N MET A 1 14.07 -37.85 10.49
CA MET A 1 13.46 -36.55 10.11
C MET A 1 12.51 -36.82 8.96
N ASN A 2 11.21 -36.53 9.11
CA ASN A 2 10.19 -36.99 8.16
C ASN A 2 9.97 -35.93 7.06
N PHE A 3 10.20 -36.29 5.80
CA PHE A 3 10.08 -35.42 4.62
C PHE A 3 8.69 -34.75 4.50
N HIS A 4 7.61 -35.47 4.88
CA HIS A 4 6.26 -34.90 4.88
C HIS A 4 6.11 -33.77 5.90
N LEU A 5 6.75 -33.88 7.08
CA LEU A 5 6.72 -32.82 8.09
C LEU A 5 7.43 -31.56 7.56
N LEU A 6 8.56 -31.71 6.87
CA LEU A 6 9.27 -30.58 6.25
C LEU A 6 8.41 -29.87 5.19
N LEU A 7 7.68 -30.62 4.37
CA LEU A 7 6.77 -30.04 3.38
C LEU A 7 5.58 -29.31 4.03
N GLN A 8 5.00 -29.87 5.09
CA GLN A 8 3.92 -29.21 5.85
C GLN A 8 4.40 -27.92 6.52
N HIS A 9 5.58 -27.93 7.14
CA HIS A 9 6.18 -26.73 7.72
C HIS A 9 6.44 -25.65 6.66
N ARG A 10 6.95 -26.03 5.49
CA ARG A 10 7.12 -25.09 4.38
C ARG A 10 5.80 -24.41 3.99
N ALA A 11 4.71 -25.17 3.85
CA ALA A 11 3.41 -24.62 3.50
C ALA A 11 2.89 -23.64 4.56
N ALA A 12 3.04 -23.98 5.84
CA ALA A 12 2.66 -23.11 6.95
C ALA A 12 3.46 -21.79 6.97
N LEU A 13 4.78 -21.88 6.77
CA LEU A 13 5.67 -20.71 6.71
C LEU A 13 5.33 -19.80 5.53
N LEU A 14 5.07 -20.37 4.35
CA LEU A 14 4.67 -19.58 3.18
C LEU A 14 3.34 -18.86 3.41
N ARG A 15 2.36 -19.52 4.04
CA ARG A 15 1.09 -18.90 4.40
C ARG A 15 1.29 -17.74 5.39
N GLN A 16 2.11 -17.93 6.42
CA GLN A 16 2.42 -16.89 7.40
C GLN A 16 3.14 -15.70 6.76
N ALA A 17 4.12 -15.94 5.90
CA ALA A 17 4.83 -14.90 5.17
C ALA A 17 3.88 -14.08 4.28
N ARG A 18 2.97 -14.74 3.55
CA ARG A 18 1.96 -14.04 2.75
C ARG A 18 1.05 -13.15 3.61
N LEU A 19 0.57 -13.66 4.75
CA LEU A 19 -0.29 -12.87 5.65
C LEU A 19 0.46 -11.68 6.27
N ALA A 20 1.73 -11.86 6.63
CA ALA A 20 2.57 -10.77 7.11
C ALA A 20 2.73 -9.68 6.02
N ASN A 21 2.99 -10.07 4.77
CA ASN A 21 3.11 -9.13 3.65
C ASN A 21 1.77 -8.41 3.37
N LEU A 22 0.63 -9.10 3.43
CA LEU A 22 -0.69 -8.48 3.31
C LEU A 22 -0.96 -7.47 4.42
N ALA A 23 -0.59 -7.79 5.67
CA ALA A 23 -0.76 -6.88 6.80
C ALA A 23 0.13 -5.64 6.65
N PHE A 24 1.38 -5.82 6.21
CA PHE A 24 2.29 -4.73 5.87
C PHE A 24 1.71 -3.83 4.77
N ALA A 25 1.28 -4.41 3.64
CA ALA A 25 0.66 -3.69 2.54
C ALA A 25 -0.58 -2.90 3.00
N HIS A 26 -1.44 -3.50 3.81
CA HIS A 26 -2.62 -2.84 4.38
C HIS A 26 -2.23 -1.64 5.25
N GLN A 27 -1.24 -1.79 6.14
CA GLN A 27 -0.78 -0.69 6.99
C GLN A 27 -0.21 0.48 6.15
N ARG A 28 0.65 0.19 5.16
CA ARG A 28 1.27 1.22 4.33
C ARG A 28 0.25 1.95 3.46
N LEU A 29 -0.65 1.22 2.80
CA LEU A 29 -1.75 1.83 2.03
C LEU A 29 -2.72 2.61 2.91
N GLY A 30 -2.97 2.16 4.14
CA GLY A 30 -3.76 2.91 5.11
C GLY A 30 -3.14 4.25 5.47
N ASN A 31 -1.83 4.27 5.73
CA ASN A 31 -1.08 5.51 5.99
C ASN A 31 -1.10 6.45 4.77
N LEU A 32 -0.97 5.90 3.57
CA LEU A 32 -1.03 6.63 2.31
C LEU A 32 -2.41 7.29 2.10
N ALA A 33 -3.47 6.49 2.23
CA ALA A 33 -4.86 6.96 2.12
C ALA A 33 -5.18 8.04 3.15
N ALA A 34 -4.74 7.87 4.40
CA ALA A 34 -4.90 8.88 5.45
C ALA A 34 -4.15 10.18 5.12
N ARG A 35 -2.93 10.10 4.54
CA ARG A 35 -2.18 11.28 4.09
C ARG A 35 -2.91 12.02 2.97
N ILE A 36 -3.38 11.30 1.95
CA ILE A 36 -4.18 11.83 0.84
C ILE A 36 -5.43 12.54 1.36
N ALA A 37 -6.18 11.89 2.26
CA ALA A 37 -7.40 12.44 2.83
C ALA A 37 -7.14 13.72 3.66
N ARG A 38 -6.12 13.70 4.52
CA ARG A 38 -5.75 14.87 5.36
C ARG A 38 -5.30 16.07 4.53
N ALA A 39 -4.50 15.84 3.50
CA ALA A 39 -4.04 16.88 2.58
C ALA A 39 -5.08 17.23 1.50
N ARG A 40 -6.24 16.54 1.47
CA ARG A 40 -7.31 16.69 0.48
C ARG A 40 -6.81 16.58 -0.96
N LEU A 41 -5.81 15.72 -1.17
CA LEU A 41 -5.23 15.50 -2.48
C LEU A 41 -6.22 14.77 -3.37
N ARG A 42 -6.35 15.26 -4.60
CA ARG A 42 -7.29 14.74 -5.59
C ARG A 42 -6.66 14.84 -6.96
N GLY A 43 -7.14 13.98 -7.85
CA GLY A 43 -6.71 13.98 -9.23
C GLY A 43 -6.13 12.65 -9.64
N ARG A 44 -5.95 12.52 -10.94
CA ARG A 44 -5.38 11.34 -11.57
C ARG A 44 -3.87 11.40 -11.51
N VAL A 45 -3.29 10.30 -11.07
CA VAL A 45 -1.84 10.07 -11.05
C VAL A 45 -1.51 8.81 -11.82
N ARG A 46 -0.26 8.73 -12.27
CA ARG A 46 0.34 7.56 -12.88
C ARG A 46 1.54 7.15 -12.04
N LEU A 47 1.59 5.89 -11.66
CA LEU A 47 2.79 5.28 -11.11
C LEU A 47 3.51 4.57 -12.25
N ASP A 48 4.66 5.08 -12.64
CA ASP A 48 5.51 4.49 -13.66
C ASP A 48 6.48 3.50 -13.02
N PRO A 49 6.72 2.33 -13.64
CA PRO A 49 7.78 1.44 -13.19
C PRO A 49 9.13 2.13 -13.41
N GLY A 50 10.07 1.91 -12.49
CA GLY A 50 11.44 2.35 -12.71
C GLY A 50 12.05 1.62 -13.90
N ASP A 51 12.72 2.35 -14.79
CA ASP A 51 13.46 1.77 -15.91
C ASP A 51 14.96 1.90 -15.62
N PRO A 52 15.69 0.77 -15.43
CA PRO A 52 17.11 0.81 -15.06
C PRO A 52 18.00 1.50 -16.10
N GLU A 53 17.54 1.64 -17.35
CA GLU A 53 18.27 2.31 -18.42
C GLU A 53 17.85 3.77 -18.61
N ALA A 54 16.83 4.24 -17.89
CA ALA A 54 16.33 5.60 -17.95
C ALA A 54 17.03 6.54 -16.96
N GLU A 55 16.82 7.85 -17.14
CA GLU A 55 17.32 8.89 -16.24
C GLU A 55 16.75 8.77 -14.81
N ARG A 56 15.59 8.11 -14.65
CA ARG A 56 14.99 7.76 -13.36
C ARG A 56 14.81 6.24 -13.25
N PRO A 57 15.77 5.54 -12.61
CA PRO A 57 15.71 4.09 -12.51
C PRO A 57 14.77 3.56 -11.42
N TRP A 58 14.16 4.45 -10.63
CA TRP A 58 13.17 4.08 -9.61
C TRP A 58 11.75 4.43 -10.04
N PRO A 59 10.73 3.70 -9.53
CA PRO A 59 9.33 4.05 -9.73
C PRO A 59 9.02 5.48 -9.30
N ALA A 60 8.19 6.16 -10.08
CA ALA A 60 7.84 7.56 -9.83
C ALA A 60 6.33 7.80 -9.96
N LEU A 61 5.80 8.65 -9.08
CA LEU A 61 4.40 9.06 -9.11
C LEU A 61 4.26 10.41 -9.83
N THR A 62 3.55 10.41 -10.95
CA THR A 62 3.36 11.56 -11.82
C THR A 62 1.90 12.02 -11.81
N ALA A 63 1.66 13.31 -11.56
CA ALA A 63 0.34 13.92 -11.66
C ALA A 63 -0.07 14.06 -13.13
N LEU A 64 -1.20 13.45 -13.50
CA LEU A 64 -1.87 13.66 -14.80
C LEU A 64 -2.93 14.77 -14.72
N GLU A 65 -3.46 15.02 -13.52
CA GLU A 65 -4.37 16.11 -13.20
C GLU A 65 -3.86 16.81 -11.93
N GLY A 66 -3.91 18.15 -11.88
CA GLY A 66 -3.45 18.93 -10.72
C GLY A 66 -1.99 19.40 -10.87
N SER A 67 -1.28 19.49 -9.74
CA SER A 67 0.09 20.01 -9.68
C SER A 67 1.05 18.93 -9.20
N GLN A 68 2.07 18.63 -10.01
CA GLN A 68 3.15 17.73 -9.62
C GLN A 68 3.90 18.25 -8.38
N ALA A 69 4.09 19.56 -8.25
CA ALA A 69 4.79 20.14 -7.09
C ALA A 69 4.02 19.91 -5.77
N VAL A 70 2.68 19.92 -5.82
CA VAL A 70 1.85 19.60 -4.63
C VAL A 70 1.96 18.13 -4.28
N LEU A 71 2.09 17.25 -5.28
CA LEU A 71 2.35 15.84 -5.04
C LEU A 71 3.72 15.65 -4.38
N GLU A 72 4.77 16.27 -4.91
CA GLU A 72 6.14 16.15 -4.38
C GLU A 72 6.32 16.77 -2.98
N GLU A 73 5.45 17.71 -2.56
CA GLU A 73 5.43 18.21 -1.18
C GLU A 73 4.95 17.15 -0.17
N HIS A 74 4.07 16.24 -0.60
CA HIS A 74 3.42 15.27 0.27
C HIS A 74 3.95 13.83 0.12
N PHE A 75 4.66 13.54 -0.97
CA PHE A 75 5.18 12.22 -1.30
C PHE A 75 6.67 12.31 -1.58
N LEU A 76 7.42 11.37 -1.01
CA LEU A 76 8.83 11.18 -1.30
C LEU A 76 8.99 10.12 -2.40
N ASP A 77 10.18 10.05 -3.01
CA ASP A 77 10.51 9.02 -3.99
C ASP A 77 10.32 7.61 -3.41
N GLU A 78 10.63 7.42 -2.13
CA GLU A 78 10.43 6.15 -1.42
C GLU A 78 8.96 5.75 -1.31
N ASP A 79 8.03 6.72 -1.24
CA ASP A 79 6.59 6.42 -1.25
C ASP A 79 6.17 5.85 -2.62
N GLY A 80 6.81 6.28 -3.71
CA GLY A 80 6.60 5.74 -5.07
C GLY A 80 7.11 4.32 -5.22
N VAL A 81 8.34 4.06 -4.76
CA VAL A 81 8.95 2.71 -4.74
C VAL A 81 8.08 1.73 -3.96
N GLU A 82 7.71 2.10 -2.74
CA GLU A 82 6.94 1.22 -1.87
C GLU A 82 5.53 0.95 -2.42
N LEU A 83 4.90 1.96 -3.02
CA LEU A 83 3.61 1.76 -3.67
C LEU A 83 3.74 0.79 -4.85
N ALA A 84 4.81 0.88 -5.63
CA ALA A 84 5.07 -0.04 -6.73
C ALA A 84 5.23 -1.48 -6.22
N ASP A 85 6.06 -1.69 -5.21
CA ASP A 85 6.28 -3.01 -4.58
C ASP A 85 4.98 -3.62 -4.05
N ILE A 86 4.14 -2.81 -3.39
CA ILE A 86 2.85 -3.26 -2.88
C ILE A 86 1.91 -3.64 -4.02
N LEU A 87 1.83 -2.82 -5.07
CA LEU A 87 0.94 -3.09 -6.20
C LEU A 87 1.38 -4.34 -6.98
N GLU A 88 2.70 -4.53 -7.16
CA GLU A 88 3.28 -5.74 -7.74
C GLU A 88 2.94 -6.97 -6.89
N PHE A 89 3.14 -6.90 -5.57
CA PHE A 89 2.76 -7.98 -4.65
C PHE A 89 1.27 -8.37 -4.74
N LEU A 90 0.40 -7.39 -4.96
CA LEU A 90 -1.04 -7.62 -5.13
C LEU A 90 -1.43 -8.13 -6.53
N GLY A 91 -0.46 -8.33 -7.42
CA GLY A 91 -0.73 -8.69 -8.82
C GLY A 91 -1.52 -7.62 -9.55
N LYS A 92 -1.45 -6.36 -9.10
CA LYS A 92 -1.96 -5.21 -9.84
C LYS A 92 -0.85 -4.87 -10.82
N ASP A 93 -0.87 -5.51 -11.98
CA ASP A 93 0.05 -5.32 -13.11
C ASP A 93 0.57 -3.87 -13.19
N VAL A 94 1.67 -3.59 -12.49
CA VAL A 94 2.55 -2.46 -12.76
C VAL A 94 3.41 -2.92 -13.93
N ASN A 95 2.75 -3.21 -15.06
CA ASN A 95 3.43 -3.57 -16.30
C ASN A 95 4.27 -2.36 -16.75
N ALA A 96 5.09 -2.55 -17.79
CA ALA A 96 5.91 -1.48 -18.39
C ALA A 96 5.14 -0.16 -18.67
N ASP A 97 3.80 -0.24 -18.83
CA ASP A 97 2.93 0.91 -19.09
C ASP A 97 2.51 1.72 -17.85
N GLY A 98 2.91 1.29 -16.65
CA GLY A 98 2.53 1.92 -15.39
C GLY A 98 1.06 1.77 -15.00
N VAL A 99 0.70 2.24 -13.80
CA VAL A 99 -0.66 2.15 -13.26
C VAL A 99 -1.24 3.54 -13.08
N THR A 100 -2.38 3.79 -13.71
CA THR A 100 -3.15 5.02 -13.54
C THR A 100 -4.31 4.83 -12.56
N PHE A 101 -4.44 5.76 -11.61
CA PHE A 101 -5.51 5.77 -10.63
C PHE A 101 -5.78 7.18 -10.11
N ARG A 102 -6.92 7.37 -9.45
CA ARG A 102 -7.23 8.63 -8.76
C ARG A 102 -6.76 8.53 -7.30
N LEU A 103 -6.13 9.59 -6.78
CA LEU A 103 -5.64 9.62 -5.40
C LEU A 103 -6.77 9.38 -4.41
N GLU A 104 -7.93 9.99 -4.63
CA GLU A 104 -9.12 9.84 -3.78
C GLU A 104 -9.73 8.42 -3.80
N GLU A 105 -9.34 7.57 -4.76
CA GLU A 105 -9.85 6.20 -4.87
C GLU A 105 -8.96 5.17 -4.17
N VAL A 106 -7.75 5.55 -3.71
CA VAL A 106 -6.75 4.63 -3.15
C VAL A 106 -7.33 3.72 -2.06
N GLU A 107 -8.09 4.30 -1.14
CA GLU A 107 -8.75 3.57 -0.05
C GLU A 107 -9.73 2.52 -0.59
N SER A 108 -10.68 2.95 -1.44
CA SER A 108 -11.71 2.08 -1.99
C SER A 108 -11.17 1.01 -2.94
N ARG A 109 -10.12 1.34 -3.70
CA ARG A 109 -9.57 0.53 -4.79
C ARG A 109 -8.54 -0.49 -4.32
N PHE A 110 -7.72 -0.14 -3.33
CA PHE A 110 -6.61 -0.99 -2.88
C PHE A 110 -6.75 -1.44 -1.43
N LEU A 111 -7.17 -0.55 -0.52
CA LEU A 111 -7.25 -0.89 0.90
C LEU A 111 -8.44 -1.79 1.22
N ALA A 112 -9.62 -1.51 0.67
CA ALA A 112 -10.82 -2.31 0.95
C ALA A 112 -10.69 -3.80 0.52
N PRO A 113 -10.12 -4.14 -0.66
CA PRO A 113 -9.83 -5.54 -1.00
C PRO A 113 -8.85 -6.22 -0.04
N LEU A 114 -7.78 -5.52 0.35
CA LEU A 114 -6.78 -6.02 1.30
C LEU A 114 -7.39 -6.36 2.66
N ARG A 115 -8.23 -5.45 3.17
CA ARG A 115 -8.97 -5.66 4.41
C ARG A 115 -9.80 -6.94 4.36
N ARG A 116 -10.55 -7.16 3.28
CA ARG A 116 -11.35 -8.38 3.10
C ARG A 116 -10.48 -9.64 3.05
N GLU A 117 -9.32 -9.59 2.40
CA GLU A 117 -8.41 -10.74 2.34
C GLU A 117 -7.87 -11.09 3.73
N LEU A 118 -7.44 -10.09 4.51
CA LEU A 118 -6.98 -10.27 5.89
C LEU A 118 -8.08 -10.82 6.80
N GLU A 119 -9.27 -10.23 6.75
CA GLU A 119 -10.44 -10.68 7.53
C GLU A 119 -10.83 -12.13 7.15
N SER A 120 -10.81 -12.49 5.87
CA SER A 120 -11.08 -13.85 5.40
C SER A 120 -10.05 -14.88 5.87
N ALA A 121 -8.82 -14.43 6.16
CA ALA A 121 -7.77 -15.25 6.74
C ALA A 121 -7.86 -15.38 8.27
N GLY A 122 -8.85 -14.73 8.90
CA GLY A 122 -9.07 -14.72 10.35
C GLY A 122 -8.26 -13.65 11.09
N VAL A 123 -7.70 -12.67 10.39
CA VAL A 123 -6.98 -11.54 11.02
C VAL A 123 -8.00 -10.52 11.50
N VAL A 124 -7.98 -10.23 12.81
CA VAL A 124 -8.80 -9.17 13.40
C VAL A 124 -8.05 -7.86 13.27
N LEU A 125 -8.54 -6.98 12.40
CA LEU A 125 -8.01 -5.62 12.28
C LEU A 125 -8.63 -4.74 13.37
N PRO A 126 -7.85 -3.86 14.02
CA PRO A 126 -8.42 -2.88 14.93
C PRO A 126 -9.45 -2.04 14.17
N ALA A 127 -10.60 -1.79 14.80
CA ALA A 127 -11.52 -0.76 14.32
C ALA A 127 -10.74 0.57 14.25
N ASP A 128 -10.91 1.30 13.15
CA ASP A 128 -10.11 2.43 12.71
C ASP A 128 -9.36 3.18 13.83
N ALA A 129 -8.05 3.32 13.66
CA ALA A 129 -7.14 3.99 14.60
C ALA A 129 -7.44 5.50 14.81
N SER A 130 -8.52 6.02 14.23
CA SER A 130 -9.03 7.37 14.44
C SER A 130 -9.55 7.65 15.85
N GLN A 131 -9.52 6.67 16.77
CA GLN A 131 -9.92 6.85 18.18
C GLN A 131 -8.77 6.79 19.20
N ILE A 132 -7.53 6.56 18.79
CA ILE A 132 -6.42 6.41 19.75
C ILE A 132 -5.88 7.76 20.24
N GLU A 133 -6.08 8.86 19.50
CA GLU A 133 -5.59 10.19 19.90
C GLU A 133 -6.50 10.97 20.88
N ASP A 134 -7.78 10.61 21.01
CA ASP A 134 -8.70 11.31 21.93
C ASP A 134 -8.65 10.80 23.38
N SER A 135 -7.99 9.66 23.65
CA SER A 135 -7.97 9.09 24.99
C SER A 135 -6.89 9.66 25.92
N HIS A 136 -6.05 10.60 25.47
CA HIS A 136 -4.96 11.18 26.28
C HIS A 136 -5.08 12.67 26.61
N ARG A 137 -6.20 13.35 26.29
CA ARG A 137 -6.46 14.76 26.67
C ARG A 137 -7.52 14.95 27.77
N GLY A 138 -7.76 13.93 28.58
CA GLY A 138 -8.79 13.95 29.61
C GLY A 138 -8.34 13.42 30.97
N CYS A 139 -7.27 13.97 31.55
CA CYS A 139 -7.08 13.97 33.00
C CYS A 139 -6.58 15.36 33.40
N GLY A 140 -7.44 16.07 34.14
CA GLY A 140 -7.11 17.33 34.81
C GLY A 140 -6.30 17.13 36.09
#